data_AF-A0A0G0H9R5-F1
#
_entry.id   AF-A0A0G0H9R5-F1
#
_cell.length_a   1.000
_cell.length_b   1.000
_cell.length_c   1.000
_cell.angle_alpha   90.00
_cell.angle_beta   90.00
_cell.angle_gamma   90.00
#
_symmetry.space_group_name_H-M   'P 1'
#
loop_
_entity.id
_entity.type
_entity.pdbx_description
1 polymer ?
#
loop_
_entity_poly.entity_id
_entity_poly.type
_entity_poly.pdbx_seq_one_letter_code
_entity_poly.pdbx_strand_id
1 'polypeptide(L)'
;KDYALYFQLGLLFLVFSYPAKVSLDFALNPTIAKIPQADINQYINGWPAGWGIKRSTEFFKNISKNNEIFVATQGTFGLLPHGLEIYLQKYPKVHIKGYWPIGDYLPEEVLDKAKKMPTYFVYYQPNNSKVLNYSSLSLEFKERMGRSNYFFSVYKVNAK
;
A
#
# COMPACT_ATOMS: atom_id res chain seq x y z
N LYS A 1 13.89 11.01 -55.56
CA LYS A 1 14.54 10.02 -54.67
C LYS A 1 14.34 10.39 -53.20
N ASP A 2 14.40 11.69 -52.86
CA ASP A 2 14.28 12.15 -51.48
C ASP A 2 12.89 11.92 -50.86
N TYR A 3 11.81 12.00 -51.64
CA TYR A 3 10.45 11.71 -51.15
C TYR A 3 10.29 10.29 -50.59
N ALA A 4 10.96 9.29 -51.18
CA ALA A 4 10.92 7.93 -50.69
C ALA A 4 11.67 7.79 -49.35
N LEU A 5 12.79 8.50 -49.20
CA LEU A 5 13.54 8.55 -47.95
C LEU A 5 12.75 9.26 -46.84
N TYR A 6 12.14 10.41 -47.12
CA TYR A 6 11.30 11.12 -46.15
C TYR A 6 10.09 10.28 -45.73
N PHE A 7 9.48 9.56 -46.68
CA PHE A 7 8.40 8.63 -46.39
C PHE A 7 8.85 7.49 -45.47
N GLN A 8 10.01 6.86 -45.75
CA GLN A 8 10.58 5.82 -44.90
C GLN A 8 10.91 6.32 -43.49
N LEU A 9 11.52 7.50 -43.37
CA LEU A 9 11.82 8.12 -42.07
C LEU A 9 10.53 8.45 -41.30
N GLY A 10 9.50 8.95 -41.98
CA GLY A 10 8.19 9.19 -41.40
C GLY A 10 7.54 7.91 -40.86
N LEU A 11 7.63 6.81 -41.62
CA LEU A 11 7.11 5.51 -41.20
C LEU A 11 7.86 4.96 -39.98
N LEU A 12 9.19 5.03 -39.99
CA LEU A 12 10.02 4.64 -38.84
C LEU A 12 9.66 5.47 -37.61
N PHE A 13 9.57 6.79 -37.75
CA PHE A 13 9.17 7.66 -36.64
C PHE A 13 7.80 7.25 -36.08
N LEU A 14 6.81 6.99 -36.95
CA LEU A 14 5.48 6.56 -36.53
C LEU A 14 5.52 5.23 -35.77
N VAL A 15 6.23 4.23 -36.29
CA VAL A 15 6.36 2.89 -35.68
C VAL A 15 7.06 2.96 -34.31
N PHE A 16 8.13 3.76 -34.18
CA PHE A 16 8.89 3.85 -32.94
C PHE A 16 8.33 4.85 -31.93
N SER A 17 7.49 5.80 -32.35
CA SER A 17 6.96 6.85 -31.46
C SER A 17 6.17 6.28 -30.27
N TYR A 18 5.31 5.30 -30.50
CA TYR A 18 4.47 4.71 -29.46
C TYR A 18 5.28 3.83 -28.48
N PRO A 19 6.09 2.85 -28.93
CA PRO A 19 6.96 2.09 -28.01
C PRO A 19 7.94 2.98 -27.24
N ALA A 20 8.50 4.02 -27.90
CA ALA A 20 9.38 4.98 -27.23
C ALA A 20 8.63 5.74 -26.13
N LYS A 21 7.39 6.20 -26.40
CA LYS A 21 6.54 6.82 -25.38
C LYS A 21 6.27 5.87 -24.22
N VAL A 22 5.86 4.63 -24.47
CA VAL A 22 5.56 3.66 -23.40
C VAL A 22 6.81 3.38 -22.56
N SER A 23 7.98 3.26 -23.20
CA SER A 23 9.26 3.05 -22.51
C SER A 23 9.65 4.27 -21.65
N LEU A 24 9.46 5.48 -22.18
CA LEU A 24 9.69 6.72 -21.44
C LEU A 24 8.71 6.88 -20.26
N ASP A 25 7.42 6.58 -20.47
CA ASP A 25 6.42 6.58 -19.42
C ASP A 25 6.83 5.58 -18.32
N PHE A 26 7.26 4.36 -18.66
CA PHE A 26 7.71 3.37 -17.69
C PHE A 26 8.97 3.80 -16.91
N ALA A 27 9.95 4.38 -17.59
CA ALA A 27 11.22 4.79 -16.98
C ALA A 27 11.08 6.04 -16.10
N LEU A 28 10.26 7.02 -16.51
CA LEU A 28 10.17 8.33 -15.86
C LEU A 28 8.93 8.46 -14.96
N ASN A 29 7.83 7.79 -15.29
CA ASN A 29 6.59 7.86 -14.52
C ASN A 29 5.80 6.53 -14.60
N PRO A 30 6.29 5.45 -13.97
CA PRO A 30 5.70 4.13 -14.11
C PRO A 30 4.22 4.06 -13.69
N THR A 31 3.75 5.01 -12.87
CA THR A 31 2.35 5.07 -12.42
C THR A 31 1.34 5.34 -13.54
N ILE A 32 1.77 5.89 -14.68
CA ILE A 32 0.96 6.13 -15.88
C ILE A 32 1.31 5.22 -17.05
N ALA A 33 2.29 4.33 -16.88
CA ALA A 33 2.77 3.47 -17.96
C ALA A 33 1.63 2.63 -18.52
N LYS A 34 1.51 2.60 -19.85
CA LYS A 34 0.49 1.82 -20.57
C LYS A 34 0.92 0.37 -20.72
N ILE A 35 1.06 -0.32 -19.59
CA ILE A 35 1.32 -1.76 -19.50
C ILE A 35 0.03 -2.51 -19.16
N PRO A 36 -0.03 -3.85 -19.25
CA PRO A 36 -1.20 -4.61 -18.88
C PRO A 36 -1.71 -4.24 -17.48
N GLN A 37 -3.04 -4.18 -17.33
CA GLN A 37 -3.67 -3.76 -16.07
C GLN A 37 -3.32 -4.67 -14.89
N ALA A 38 -3.06 -5.95 -15.14
CA ALA A 38 -2.57 -6.88 -14.13
C ALA A 38 -1.20 -6.43 -13.58
N ASP A 39 -0.26 -6.13 -14.47
CA ASP A 39 1.10 -5.70 -14.12
C ASP A 39 1.10 -4.35 -13.41
N ILE A 40 0.36 -3.36 -13.93
CA ILE A 40 0.32 -2.04 -13.29
C ILE A 40 -0.27 -2.14 -11.88
N ASN A 41 -1.26 -3.01 -11.65
CA ASN A 41 -1.84 -3.22 -10.33
C ASN A 41 -0.90 -3.99 -9.41
N GLN A 42 -0.19 -5.00 -9.90
CA GLN A 42 0.68 -5.82 -9.07
C GLN A 42 1.97 -5.08 -8.69
N TYR A 43 2.60 -4.40 -9.65
CA TYR A 43 3.94 -3.85 -9.46
C TYR A 43 3.96 -2.36 -9.08
N ILE A 44 2.95 -1.58 -9.49
CA ILE A 44 3.04 -0.12 -9.41
C ILE A 44 1.92 0.52 -8.58
N ASN A 45 0.64 0.23 -8.84
CA ASN A 45 -0.50 1.01 -8.34
C ASN A 45 -1.35 0.28 -7.30
N GLY A 46 -1.14 -1.01 -7.06
CA GLY A 46 -1.92 -1.80 -6.12
C GLY A 46 -1.19 -2.10 -4.81
N TRP A 47 -1.84 -2.92 -3.98
CA TRP A 47 -1.37 -3.27 -2.65
C TRP A 47 0.00 -4.00 -2.61
N PRO A 48 0.40 -4.84 -3.59
CA PRO A 48 1.70 -5.53 -3.53
C PRO A 48 2.88 -4.59 -3.81
N ALA A 49 2.64 -3.39 -4.35
CA ALA A 49 3.69 -2.43 -4.71
C ALA A 49 4.39 -1.78 -3.49
N GLY A 50 3.94 -2.08 -2.26
CA GLY A 50 4.63 -1.65 -1.03
C GLY A 50 4.36 -0.21 -0.59
N TRP A 51 3.36 0.47 -1.17
CA TRP A 51 2.91 1.80 -0.71
C TRP A 51 2.59 1.79 0.78
N GLY A 52 3.00 2.84 1.50
CA GLY A 52 2.79 2.98 2.94
C GLY A 52 3.66 2.10 3.84
N ILE A 53 4.37 1.09 3.32
CA ILE A 53 5.22 0.19 4.14
C ILE A 53 6.39 0.96 4.77
N LYS A 54 7.10 1.79 3.99
CA LYS A 54 8.21 2.59 4.52
C LYS A 54 7.75 3.51 5.66
N ARG A 55 6.69 4.29 5.42
CA ARG A 55 6.16 5.25 6.40
C ARG A 55 5.63 4.55 7.66
N SER A 56 4.89 3.46 7.51
CA SER A 56 4.34 2.70 8.64
C SER A 56 5.41 1.99 9.45
N THR A 57 6.41 1.39 8.81
CA THR A 57 7.52 0.75 9.52
C THR A 57 8.34 1.79 10.29
N GLU A 58 8.64 2.95 9.73
CA GLU A 58 9.30 4.05 10.44
C GLU A 58 8.47 4.55 11.64
N PHE A 59 7.15 4.70 11.45
CA PHE A 59 6.21 5.07 12.51
C PHE A 59 6.22 4.05 13.66
N PHE A 60 6.04 2.77 13.37
CA PHE A 60 6.03 1.71 14.38
C PHE A 60 7.38 1.55 15.07
N LYS A 61 8.49 1.65 14.33
CA LYS A 61 9.85 1.66 14.91
C LYS A 61 9.99 2.75 15.95
N ASN A 62 9.57 3.98 15.65
CA ASN A 62 9.70 5.09 16.56
C ASN A 62 8.86 4.93 17.84
N ILE A 63 7.61 4.48 17.72
CA ILE A 63 6.75 4.24 18.88
C ILE A 63 7.28 3.10 19.74
N SER A 64 7.80 2.05 19.08
CA SER A 64 8.29 0.85 19.75
C SER A 64 9.57 1.06 20.58
N LYS A 65 10.25 2.20 20.43
CA LYS A 65 11.42 2.54 21.27
C LYS A 65 11.03 2.53 22.75
N ASN A 66 9.89 3.15 23.05
CA ASN A 66 9.42 3.37 24.42
C ASN A 66 8.23 2.49 24.82
N ASN A 67 7.53 1.90 23.86
CA ASN A 67 6.31 1.14 24.11
C ASN A 67 6.38 -0.25 23.49
N GLU A 68 5.76 -1.22 24.13
CA GLU A 68 5.32 -2.44 23.45
C GLU A 68 4.03 -2.10 22.69
N ILE A 69 3.94 -2.48 21.42
CA ILE A 69 2.80 -2.13 20.56
C ILE A 69 2.22 -3.35 19.86
N PHE A 70 0.91 -3.30 19.60
CA PHE A 70 0.19 -4.27 18.81
C PHE A 70 -0.23 -3.68 17.46
N VAL A 71 0.10 -4.34 16.37
CA VAL A 71 -0.22 -3.93 15.00
C VAL A 71 -1.06 -5.03 14.36
N ALA A 72 -2.37 -4.79 14.35
CA ALA A 72 -3.32 -5.61 13.63
C ALA A 72 -3.32 -5.21 12.14
N THR A 73 -3.40 -6.18 11.24
CA THR A 73 -3.46 -5.91 9.79
C THR A 73 -4.60 -6.67 9.14
N GLN A 74 -5.16 -6.16 8.05
CA GLN A 74 -6.01 -6.96 7.17
C GLN A 74 -5.22 -8.01 6.40
N GLY A 75 -5.81 -9.18 6.24
CA GLY A 75 -5.26 -10.29 5.46
C GLY A 75 -4.44 -11.24 6.33
N THR A 76 -4.16 -12.43 5.77
CA THR A 76 -3.35 -13.49 6.38
C THR A 76 -2.06 -13.72 5.58
N PHE A 77 -1.46 -14.91 5.71
CA PHE A 77 -0.17 -15.31 5.13
C PHE A 77 0.05 -14.83 3.69
N GLY A 78 1.24 -14.29 3.40
CA GLY A 78 1.63 -13.78 2.08
C GLY A 78 1.09 -12.38 1.72
N LEU A 79 0.40 -11.71 2.65
CA LEU A 79 -0.20 -10.39 2.42
C LEU A 79 0.48 -9.30 3.27
N LEU A 80 -0.27 -8.23 3.59
CA LEU A 80 0.14 -7.07 4.38
C LEU A 80 0.97 -7.35 5.66
N PRO A 81 0.63 -8.33 6.55
CA PRO A 81 1.40 -8.53 7.77
C PRO A 81 2.88 -8.84 7.49
N HIS A 82 3.17 -9.68 6.50
CA HIS A 82 4.54 -10.06 6.16
C HIS A 82 5.33 -8.89 5.57
N GLY A 83 4.67 -8.02 4.82
CA GLY A 83 5.26 -6.78 4.31
C GLY A 83 5.78 -5.87 5.43
N LEU A 84 5.12 -5.86 6.59
CA LEU A 84 5.59 -5.13 7.77
C LEU A 84 6.64 -5.92 8.56
N GLU A 85 6.44 -7.22 8.73
CA GLU A 85 7.35 -8.11 9.48
C GLU A 85 8.78 -8.09 8.94
N ILE A 86 8.97 -8.07 7.61
CA ILE A 86 10.31 -8.01 6.99
C ILE A 86 11.14 -6.83 7.53
N TYR A 87 10.52 -5.66 7.73
CA TYR A 87 11.21 -4.47 8.20
C TYR A 87 11.22 -4.32 9.72
N LEU A 88 10.35 -5.05 10.42
CA LEU A 88 10.11 -4.94 11.86
C LEU A 88 10.59 -6.16 12.65
N GLN A 89 11.14 -7.19 12.00
CA GLN A 89 11.66 -8.41 12.64
C GLN A 89 12.68 -8.12 13.75
N LYS A 90 13.51 -7.08 13.60
CA LYS A 90 14.51 -6.67 14.61
C LYS A 90 13.93 -5.84 15.75
N TYR A 91 12.62 -5.61 15.79
CA TYR A 91 11.92 -4.77 16.76
C TYR A 91 10.94 -5.62 17.57
N PRO A 92 11.43 -6.37 18.58
CA PRO A 92 10.61 -7.36 19.32
C PRO A 92 9.45 -6.75 20.12
N LYS A 93 9.46 -5.43 20.31
CA LYS A 93 8.36 -4.67 20.94
C LYS A 93 7.20 -4.40 19.97
N VAL A 94 7.30 -4.81 18.71
CA VAL A 94 6.23 -4.68 17.72
C VAL A 94 5.62 -6.04 17.44
N HIS A 95 4.40 -6.24 17.92
CA HIS A 95 3.64 -7.48 17.72
C HIS A 95 2.71 -7.32 16.53
N ILE A 96 2.95 -8.06 15.46
CA ILE A 96 2.16 -7.97 14.23
C ILE A 96 1.23 -9.18 14.15
N LYS A 97 -0.04 -8.97 13.83
CA LYS A 97 -1.00 -10.05 13.59
C LYS A 97 -1.96 -9.73 12.46
N GLY A 98 -2.04 -10.63 11.50
CA GLY A 98 -3.00 -10.58 10.40
C GLY A 98 -4.37 -11.14 10.78
N TYR A 99 -5.42 -10.49 10.30
CA TYR A 99 -6.81 -10.89 10.52
C TYR A 99 -7.55 -11.02 9.19
N TRP A 100 -8.23 -12.15 9.01
CA TRP A 100 -9.12 -12.42 7.88
C TRP A 100 -10.20 -13.43 8.28
N PRO A 101 -11.47 -13.24 7.85
CA PRO A 101 -12.00 -12.05 7.18
C PRO A 101 -12.10 -10.87 8.14
N ILE A 102 -12.03 -9.65 7.59
CA ILE A 102 -12.40 -8.44 8.31
C ILE A 102 -13.88 -8.18 8.01
N GLY A 103 -14.75 -8.47 8.99
CA GLY A 103 -16.20 -8.21 8.90
C GLY A 103 -16.52 -6.73 9.13
N ASP A 104 -17.75 -6.39 9.52
CA ASP A 104 -18.07 -5.02 9.98
C ASP A 104 -17.39 -4.68 11.30
N TYR A 105 -17.12 -5.75 12.08
CA TYR A 105 -16.41 -6.05 13.35
C TYR A 105 -14.86 -5.81 13.39
N LEU A 106 -14.26 -5.03 14.30
CA LEU A 106 -12.86 -5.25 14.70
C LEU A 106 -12.81 -6.53 15.52
N PRO A 107 -11.80 -7.40 15.34
CA PRO A 107 -11.67 -8.59 16.18
C PRO A 107 -11.55 -8.19 17.66
N GLU A 108 -12.23 -8.93 18.55
CA GLU A 108 -12.24 -8.64 20.00
C GLU A 108 -10.84 -8.56 20.59
N GLU A 109 -9.93 -9.42 20.14
CA GLU A 109 -8.52 -9.40 20.56
C GLU A 109 -7.85 -8.04 20.28
N VAL A 110 -8.16 -7.39 19.16
CA VAL A 110 -7.61 -6.06 18.83
C VAL A 110 -8.10 -5.03 19.83
N LEU A 111 -9.38 -5.08 20.20
CA LEU A 111 -9.98 -4.20 21.20
C LEU A 111 -9.41 -4.45 22.59
N ASP A 112 -9.19 -5.70 22.97
CA ASP A 112 -8.60 -6.06 24.26
C ASP A 112 -7.11 -5.69 24.36
N LYS A 113 -6.38 -5.76 23.25
CA LYS A 113 -5.01 -5.23 23.17
C LYS A 113 -4.99 -3.72 23.31
N ALA A 114 -5.94 -3.01 22.69
CA ALA A 114 -6.04 -1.56 22.78
C ALA A 114 -6.25 -1.05 24.21
N LYS A 115 -6.88 -1.85 25.09
CA LYS A 115 -7.04 -1.52 26.52
C LYS A 115 -5.73 -1.64 27.32
N LYS A 116 -4.75 -2.40 26.82
CA LYS A 116 -3.52 -2.77 27.55
C LYS A 116 -2.27 -2.09 27.00
N MET A 117 -2.22 -1.84 25.70
CA MET A 117 -1.05 -1.29 25.01
C MET A 117 -1.46 -0.49 23.76
N PRO A 118 -0.61 0.43 23.27
CA PRO A 118 -0.85 1.12 22.01
C PRO A 118 -1.10 0.12 20.89
N THR A 119 -2.29 0.22 20.30
CA THR A 119 -2.76 -0.72 19.29
C THR A 119 -3.13 0.01 18.02
N TYR A 120 -2.66 -0.52 16.90
CA TYR A 120 -2.87 0.04 15.58
C TYR A 120 -3.53 -0.99 14.66
N PHE A 121 -4.33 -0.51 13.72
CA PHE A 121 -4.96 -1.31 12.69
C PHE A 121 -4.54 -0.78 11.31
N VAL A 122 -3.94 -1.65 10.51
CA VAL A 122 -3.45 -1.34 9.17
C VAL A 122 -4.37 -1.97 8.13
N TYR A 123 -4.83 -1.16 7.19
CA TYR A 123 -5.87 -1.55 6.26
C TYR A 123 -5.64 -1.02 4.84
N TYR A 124 -6.06 -1.81 3.86
CA TYR A 124 -6.05 -1.43 2.45
C TYR A 124 -7.48 -1.18 1.98
N GLN A 125 -7.81 0.07 1.62
CA GLN A 125 -9.18 0.41 1.24
C GLN A 125 -9.29 1.47 0.14
N PRO A 126 -10.34 1.41 -0.67
CA PRO A 126 -10.81 2.53 -1.47
C PRO A 126 -11.05 3.80 -0.62
N ASN A 127 -10.84 4.99 -1.19
CA ASN A 127 -11.00 6.29 -0.51
C ASN A 127 -12.34 6.47 0.20
N ASN A 128 -13.41 5.93 -0.39
CA ASN A 128 -14.79 6.10 0.05
C ASN A 128 -15.39 4.80 0.59
N SER A 129 -14.57 3.80 0.89
CA SER A 129 -15.06 2.64 1.63
C SER A 129 -15.56 3.13 2.98
N LYS A 130 -16.77 2.71 3.35
CA LYS A 130 -17.22 2.79 4.74
C LYS A 130 -16.18 2.00 5.53
N VAL A 131 -15.27 2.71 6.18
CA VAL A 131 -14.45 2.15 7.23
C VAL A 131 -15.48 1.52 8.17
N LEU A 132 -15.39 0.20 8.36
CA LEU A 132 -15.55 -0.45 9.66
C LEU A 132 -16.15 0.52 10.71
N ASN A 133 -17.43 0.35 11.08
CA ASN A 133 -18.17 1.31 11.90
C ASN A 133 -17.64 1.37 13.35
N TYR A 134 -16.48 1.99 13.56
CA TYR A 134 -15.85 2.16 14.86
C TYR A 134 -15.75 3.62 15.20
N SER A 135 -16.62 4.02 16.12
CA SER A 135 -16.35 5.17 17.01
C SER A 135 -15.04 5.03 17.82
N SER A 136 -14.33 3.90 17.68
CA SER A 136 -13.08 3.56 18.36
C SER A 136 -11.83 3.65 17.47
N LEU A 137 -11.92 4.15 16.23
CA LEU A 137 -10.74 4.32 15.36
C LEU A 137 -10.40 5.80 15.14
N SER A 138 -9.13 6.15 15.30
CA SER A 138 -8.57 7.45 14.90
C SER A 138 -7.57 7.26 13.78
N LEU A 139 -7.74 7.99 12.67
CA LEU A 139 -6.79 7.95 11.55
C LEU A 139 -5.47 8.61 11.97
N GLU A 140 -4.36 7.87 11.93
CA GLU A 140 -3.02 8.42 12.15
C GLU A 140 -2.48 9.00 10.84
N PHE A 141 -2.55 8.20 9.77
CA PHE A 141 -2.26 8.66 8.42
C PHE A 141 -2.81 7.68 7.37
N LYS A 142 -2.93 8.19 6.14
CA LYS A 142 -3.16 7.37 4.96
C LYS A 142 -2.21 7.78 3.84
N GLU A 143 -1.86 6.82 3.00
CA GLU A 143 -1.00 6.99 1.83
C GLU A 143 -1.69 6.41 0.61
N ARG A 144 -1.72 7.18 -0.48
CA ARG A 144 -2.37 6.74 -1.73
C ARG A 144 -1.47 5.74 -2.45
N MET A 145 -2.05 4.64 -2.93
CA MET A 145 -1.30 3.66 -3.70
C MET A 145 -1.17 4.10 -5.16
N GLY A 146 -0.03 4.71 -5.48
CA GLY A 146 0.27 5.22 -6.82
C GLY A 146 -0.87 6.10 -7.36
N ARG A 147 -1.44 5.69 -8.50
CA ARG A 147 -2.58 6.36 -9.14
C ARG A 147 -3.94 5.70 -8.92
N SER A 148 -4.04 4.72 -8.02
CA SER A 148 -5.31 4.04 -7.73
C SER A 148 -6.23 4.86 -6.81
N ASN A 149 -7.45 4.34 -6.59
CA ASN A 149 -8.37 4.86 -5.58
C ASN A 149 -8.17 4.21 -4.20
N TYR A 150 -7.14 3.38 -4.05
CA TYR A 150 -6.83 2.65 -2.82
C TYR A 150 -5.79 3.39 -1.97
N PHE A 151 -5.91 3.21 -0.66
CA PHE A 151 -5.07 3.82 0.34
C PHE A 151 -4.55 2.76 1.31
N PHE A 152 -3.27 2.86 1.64
CA PHE A 152 -2.69 2.26 2.84
C PHE A 152 -3.05 3.17 4.01
N SER A 153 -3.85 2.69 4.95
CA SER A 153 -4.29 3.48 6.10
C SER A 153 -3.79 2.86 7.39
N VAL A 154 -3.28 3.70 8.30
CA VAL A 154 -2.97 3.32 9.67
C VAL A 154 -3.94 4.04 10.60
N TYR A 155 -4.67 3.25 11.37
CA TYR A 155 -5.56 3.72 12.40
C TYR A 155 -5.00 3.37 13.77
N LYS A 156 -5.13 4.28 14.72
CA LYS A 156 -5.01 3.96 16.15
C LYS A 156 -6.35 3.43 16.65
N VAL A 157 -6.29 2.35 17.40
CA VAL A 157 -7.45 1.75 18.06
C VAL A 157 -7.57 2.37 19.45
N ASN A 158 -8.62 3.15 19.66
CA ASN A 158 -8.94 3.73 20.95
C ASN A 158 -9.76 2.72 21.75
N ALA A 159 -9.23 2.28 22.88
CA ALA A 159 -10.06 1.61 23.87
C ALA A 159 -11.12 2.59 24.38
N LYS A 160 -12.39 2.16 24.33
CA LYS A 160 -13.43 2.77 25.15
C LYS A 160 -13.39 2.14 26.53
#